data_AF-A0A820DH60-F1
#
_entry.id   AF-A0A820DH60-F1
#
_cell.length_a   1.000
_cell.length_b   1.000
_cell.length_c   1.000
_cell.angle_alpha   90.00
_cell.angle_beta   90.00
_cell.angle_gamma   90.00
#
_symmetry.space_group_name_H-M   'P 1'
#
loop_
_entity.id
_entity.type
_entity.pdbx_description
1 polymer ?
#
loop_
_entity_poly.entity_id
_entity_poly.type
_entity_poly.pdbx_seq_one_letter_code
_entity_poly.pdbx_strand_id
1 'polypeptide(L)'
;MHLSICFILCVGLAIVSSRDVEKSKRPLFSENFISHINSAQSKWKAGPNKFQTWTKSAVKRLMGVHKDHFIQIKNLDPIVHEVPNDLPTNFDAREQWPNCPSVKEVRDQGSCGSCWAFGAVEAMSDRICIASKGSKIVHISA
;
A
#
# COMPACT_ATOMS: atom_id res chain seq x y z
N MET A 1 42.22 -18.57 -27.70
CA MET A 1 41.32 -17.42 -27.93
C MET A 1 39.93 -17.61 -27.31
N HIS A 2 39.22 -18.70 -27.60
CA HIS A 2 37.87 -18.94 -27.05
C HIS A 2 37.80 -19.06 -25.51
N LEU A 3 38.79 -19.69 -24.87
CA LEU A 3 38.80 -19.86 -23.40
C LEU A 3 39.00 -18.53 -22.65
N SER A 4 39.85 -17.64 -23.17
CA SER A 4 40.10 -16.30 -22.60
C SER A 4 38.88 -15.38 -22.76
N ILE A 5 38.19 -15.44 -23.90
CA ILE A 5 36.94 -14.69 -24.12
C ILE A 5 35.84 -15.17 -23.16
N CYS A 6 35.72 -16.49 -22.98
CA CYS A 6 34.75 -17.07 -22.05
C CYS A 6 35.04 -16.65 -20.60
N PHE A 7 36.31 -16.66 -20.17
CA PHE A 7 36.71 -16.18 -18.85
C PHE A 7 36.37 -14.71 -18.62
N ILE A 8 36.67 -13.83 -19.58
CA ILE A 8 36.35 -12.40 -19.49
C ILE A 8 34.82 -12.17 -19.41
N LEU A 9 34.04 -12.90 -20.21
CA LEU A 9 32.57 -12.84 -20.15
C LEU A 9 32.03 -13.31 -18.81
N CYS A 10 32.55 -14.41 -18.25
CA CYS A 10 32.16 -14.91 -16.94
C CYS A 10 32.50 -13.92 -15.81
N VAL A 11 33.70 -13.33 -15.82
CA VAL A 11 34.09 -12.31 -14.84
C VAL A 11 33.22 -11.05 -14.98
N GLY A 12 32.96 -10.60 -16.21
CA GLY A 12 32.05 -9.48 -16.48
C GLY A 12 30.64 -9.71 -15.95
N LEU A 13 30.07 -10.89 -16.22
CA LEU A 13 28.75 -11.29 -15.72
C LEU A 13 28.71 -11.36 -14.18
N ALA A 14 29.77 -11.89 -13.55
CA ALA A 14 29.86 -11.95 -12.09
C ALA A 14 29.90 -10.54 -11.46
N ILE A 15 30.65 -9.61 -12.06
CA ILE A 15 30.73 -8.21 -11.58
C ILE A 15 29.37 -7.51 -11.72
N VAL A 16 28.71 -7.64 -12.88
CA VAL A 16 27.37 -7.05 -13.11
C VAL A 16 26.37 -7.61 -12.09
N SER A 17 26.32 -8.94 -11.94
CA SER A 17 25.43 -9.60 -10.99
C SER A 17 25.68 -9.13 -9.56
N SER A 18 26.95 -8.96 -9.16
CA SER A 18 27.31 -8.48 -7.82
C SER A 18 26.82 -7.05 -7.56
N ARG A 19 26.94 -6.16 -8.56
CA ARG A 19 26.45 -4.77 -8.48
C ARG A 19 24.93 -4.71 -8.38
N ASP A 20 24.22 -5.54 -9.15
CA ASP A 20 22.76 -5.58 -9.10
C ASP A 20 22.25 -6.09 -7.75
N VAL A 21 22.90 -7.10 -7.18
CA VAL A 21 22.61 -7.59 -5.84
C VAL A 21 22.83 -6.48 -4.81
N GLU A 22 23.94 -5.77 -4.87
CA GLU A 22 24.23 -4.66 -3.95
C GLU A 22 23.17 -3.55 -4.05
N LYS A 23 22.81 -3.15 -5.28
CA LYS A 23 21.79 -2.13 -5.53
C LYS A 23 20.41 -2.54 -5.00
N SER A 24 20.05 -3.83 -5.12
CA SER A 24 18.78 -4.36 -4.62
C SER A 24 18.65 -4.32 -3.09
N LYS A 25 19.78 -4.32 -2.38
CA LYS A 25 19.86 -4.28 -0.92
C LYS A 25 19.86 -2.86 -0.34
N ARG A 26 19.98 -1.82 -1.17
CA ARG A 26 19.98 -0.42 -0.70
C ARG A 26 18.57 -0.01 -0.25
N PRO A 27 18.46 0.81 0.82
CA PRO A 27 17.19 1.42 1.19
C PRO A 27 16.60 2.24 0.04
N LEU A 28 15.28 2.17 -0.13
CA LEU A 28 14.58 2.84 -1.21
C LEU A 28 14.46 4.36 -0.97
N PHE A 29 14.26 4.78 0.29
CA PHE A 29 13.90 6.14 0.66
C PHE A 29 15.09 6.90 1.26
N SER A 30 16.02 7.34 0.40
CA SER A 30 17.16 8.17 0.84
C SER A 30 16.75 9.62 1.15
N GLU A 31 17.56 10.35 1.93
CA GLU A 31 17.36 11.79 2.18
C GLU A 31 17.33 12.62 0.88
N ASN A 32 18.18 12.28 -0.09
CA ASN A 32 18.16 12.94 -1.40
C ASN A 32 16.84 12.72 -2.14
N PHE A 33 16.25 11.53 -2.01
CA PHE A 33 14.95 11.23 -2.60
C PHE A 33 13.82 12.01 -1.92
N ILE A 34 13.84 12.12 -0.59
CA ILE A 34 12.89 12.93 0.18
C ILE A 34 13.01 14.42 -0.19
N SER A 35 14.23 14.95 -0.26
CA SER A 35 14.50 16.34 -0.66
C SER A 35 14.01 16.62 -2.09
N HIS A 36 14.28 15.70 -3.02
CA HIS A 36 13.82 15.82 -4.39
C HIS A 36 12.27 15.90 -4.47
N ILE A 37 11.55 15.03 -3.76
CA ILE A 37 10.09 15.06 -3.70
C ILE A 37 9.59 16.42 -3.19
N ASN A 38 10.11 16.87 -2.04
CA ASN A 38 9.70 18.14 -1.44
C ASN A 38 10.05 19.37 -2.30
N SER A 39 11.03 19.27 -3.20
CA SER A 39 11.35 20.31 -4.17
C SER A 39 10.41 20.31 -5.39
N ALA A 40 9.87 19.14 -5.74
CA ALA A 40 9.02 18.96 -6.92
C ALA A 40 7.53 19.25 -6.63
N GLN A 41 7.11 19.26 -5.36
CA GLN A 41 5.72 19.52 -4.96
C GLN A 41 5.61 20.17 -3.57
N SER A 42 4.48 20.84 -3.29
CA SER A 42 4.21 21.51 -2.01
C SER A 42 2.93 21.07 -1.30
N LYS A 43 2.09 20.24 -1.92
CA LYS A 43 0.76 19.82 -1.40
C LYS A 43 0.82 18.90 -0.18
N TRP A 44 1.96 18.28 0.07
CA TRP A 44 2.24 17.39 1.19
C TRP A 44 3.74 17.43 1.45
N LYS A 45 4.19 16.96 2.62
CA LYS A 45 5.61 16.95 3.00
C LYS A 45 6.11 15.51 3.12
N ALA A 46 7.08 15.13 2.31
CA ALA A 46 7.80 13.88 2.46
C ALA A 46 8.74 13.97 3.68
N GLY A 47 8.84 12.88 4.44
CA GLY A 47 9.74 12.78 5.58
C GLY A 47 10.05 11.33 5.94
N PRO A 48 11.07 11.11 6.79
CA PRO A 48 11.43 9.78 7.25
C PRO A 48 10.27 9.10 7.98
N ASN A 49 10.11 7.79 7.79
CA ASN A 49 9.10 6.98 8.47
C ASN A 49 9.66 5.59 8.82
N LYS A 50 8.82 4.68 9.36
CA LYS A 50 9.22 3.32 9.76
C LYS A 50 9.84 2.48 8.63
N PHE A 51 9.70 2.90 7.38
CA PHE A 51 10.20 2.23 6.18
C PHE A 51 11.52 2.81 5.64
N GLN A 52 12.14 3.79 6.32
CA GLN A 52 13.35 4.48 5.83
C GLN A 52 14.48 3.53 5.43
N THR A 53 14.64 2.43 6.17
CA THR A 53 15.69 1.42 5.95
C THR A 53 15.27 0.31 4.99
N TRP A 54 14.04 0.33 4.49
CA TRP A 54 13.50 -0.78 3.70
C TRP A 54 14.00 -0.76 2.27
N THR A 55 14.32 -1.95 1.77
CA THR A 55 14.69 -2.14 0.36
C THR A 55 13.46 -2.04 -0.54
N LYS A 56 13.70 -1.87 -1.85
CA LYS A 56 12.62 -1.90 -2.85
C LYS A 56 11.79 -3.19 -2.80
N SER A 57 12.41 -4.34 -2.54
CA SER A 57 11.70 -5.63 -2.43
C SER A 57 10.83 -5.70 -1.18
N ALA A 58 11.31 -5.19 -0.04
CA ALA A 58 10.53 -5.11 1.19
C ALA A 58 9.30 -4.21 1.03
N VAL A 59 9.46 -3.05 0.40
CA VAL A 59 8.33 -2.14 0.09
C VAL A 59 7.34 -2.78 -0.87
N LYS A 60 7.82 -3.41 -1.95
CA LYS A 60 6.95 -4.13 -2.90
C LYS A 60 6.12 -5.22 -2.23
N ARG A 61 6.64 -5.88 -1.20
CA ARG A 61 5.92 -6.92 -0.46
C ARG A 61 4.67 -6.39 0.24
N LEU A 62 4.62 -5.09 0.57
CA LEU A 62 3.42 -4.46 1.14
C LEU A 62 2.31 -4.25 0.10
N MET A 63 2.64 -4.26 -1.20
CA MET A 63 1.73 -3.94 -2.31
C MET A 63 1.05 -5.21 -2.85
N GLY A 64 0.15 -5.77 -2.05
CA GLY A 64 -0.44 -7.09 -2.29
C GLY A 64 -1.59 -7.20 -3.30
N VAL A 65 -2.11 -6.08 -3.80
CA VAL A 65 -3.23 -6.10 -4.76
C VAL A 65 -2.74 -6.67 -6.10
N HIS A 66 -3.43 -7.70 -6.60
CA HIS A 66 -3.11 -8.27 -7.91
C HIS A 66 -3.37 -7.26 -9.03
N LYS A 67 -2.48 -7.22 -10.03
CA LYS A 67 -2.60 -6.27 -11.15
C LYS A 67 -3.94 -6.41 -11.86
N ASP A 68 -4.41 -7.63 -12.05
CA ASP A 68 -5.63 -7.94 -12.78
C ASP A 68 -6.92 -7.90 -11.93
N HIS A 69 -6.89 -7.30 -10.72
CA HIS A 69 -8.06 -7.23 -9.83
C HIS A 69 -9.31 -6.62 -10.51
N PHE A 70 -9.11 -5.71 -11.46
CA PHE A 70 -10.19 -5.05 -12.20
C PHE A 70 -10.93 -5.97 -13.19
N ILE A 71 -10.38 -7.13 -13.57
CA ILE A 71 -11.05 -8.05 -14.50
C ILE A 71 -12.36 -8.59 -13.90
N GLN A 72 -12.40 -8.79 -12.58
CA GLN A 72 -13.57 -9.33 -11.89
C GLN A 72 -14.72 -8.32 -11.74
N ILE A 73 -14.42 -7.02 -11.74
CA ILE A 73 -15.42 -5.95 -11.56
C ILE A 73 -16.24 -5.72 -12.84
N LYS A 74 -15.75 -6.14 -14.01
CA LYS A 74 -16.45 -5.94 -15.30
C LYS A 74 -17.79 -6.66 -15.42
N ASN A 75 -18.07 -7.62 -14.53
CA ASN A 75 -19.27 -8.45 -14.57
C ASN A 75 -20.29 -8.08 -13.48
N LEU A 76 -20.09 -6.98 -12.76
CA LEU A 76 -21.01 -6.52 -11.71
C LEU A 76 -21.70 -5.23 -12.17
N ASP A 77 -23.03 -5.23 -12.12
CA ASP A 77 -23.79 -4.02 -12.36
C ASP A 77 -23.57 -3.05 -11.18
N PRO A 78 -23.14 -1.81 -11.44
CA PRO A 78 -22.95 -0.83 -10.39
C PRO A 78 -24.32 -0.45 -9.79
N ILE A 79 -24.37 -0.37 -8.46
CA ILE A 79 -25.51 0.27 -7.79
C ILE A 79 -25.31 1.78 -7.93
N VAL A 80 -26.20 2.42 -8.69
CA VAL A 80 -26.21 3.86 -8.90
C VAL A 80 -27.26 4.49 -7.98
N HIS A 81 -26.88 5.55 -7.29
CA HIS A 81 -27.77 6.35 -6.46
C HIS A 81 -27.80 7.78 -6.98
N GLU A 82 -28.98 8.41 -6.93
CA GLU A 82 -29.10 9.86 -7.11
C GLU A 82 -28.29 10.57 -6.03
N VAL A 83 -27.41 11.48 -6.44
CA VAL A 83 -26.55 12.22 -5.51
C VAL A 83 -27.38 13.36 -4.90
N PRO A 84 -27.52 13.44 -3.57
CA PRO A 84 -28.25 14.53 -2.93
C PRO A 84 -27.57 15.88 -3.19
N ASN A 85 -28.36 16.95 -3.35
CA ASN A 85 -27.85 18.31 -3.56
C ASN A 85 -27.28 18.95 -2.29
N ASP A 86 -27.47 18.31 -1.14
CA ASP A 86 -27.19 18.83 0.20
C ASP A 86 -26.04 18.08 0.91
N LEU A 87 -25.13 17.47 0.15
CA LEU A 87 -23.94 16.83 0.73
C LEU A 87 -23.05 17.87 1.45
N PRO A 88 -22.49 17.53 2.62
CA PRO A 88 -21.62 18.43 3.35
C PRO A 88 -20.29 18.63 2.61
N THR A 89 -19.71 19.81 2.72
CA THR A 89 -18.39 20.12 2.14
C THR A 89 -17.27 19.26 2.74
N ASN A 90 -17.42 18.83 4.00
CA ASN A 90 -16.49 17.95 4.71
C ASN A 90 -17.26 16.81 5.36
N PHE A 91 -16.69 15.61 5.34
CA PHE A 91 -17.27 14.43 5.97
C PHE A 91 -16.17 13.57 6.58
N ASP A 92 -16.34 13.17 7.84
CA ASP A 92 -15.48 12.20 8.52
C ASP A 92 -16.34 11.09 9.14
N ALA A 93 -16.14 9.86 8.69
CA ALA A 93 -16.87 8.70 9.18
C ALA A 93 -16.71 8.50 10.70
N ARG A 94 -15.57 8.91 11.28
CA ARG A 94 -15.27 8.79 12.71
C ARG A 94 -16.08 9.75 13.56
N GLU A 95 -16.48 10.89 12.98
CA GLU A 95 -17.35 11.89 13.59
C GLU A 95 -18.83 11.52 13.39
N GLN A 96 -19.18 11.00 12.22
CA GLN A 96 -20.54 10.57 11.89
C GLN A 96 -20.99 9.33 12.69
N TRP A 97 -20.07 8.39 12.92
CA TRP A 97 -20.34 7.14 13.66
C TRP A 97 -19.39 6.98 14.86
N PRO A 98 -19.50 7.86 15.87
CA PRO A 98 -18.55 7.89 16.98
C PRO A 98 -18.62 6.64 17.86
N ASN A 99 -19.77 5.94 17.84
CA ASN A 99 -20.01 4.68 18.58
C ASN A 99 -19.45 3.44 17.85
N CYS A 100 -18.83 3.61 16.68
CA CYS A 100 -18.19 2.54 15.93
C CYS A 100 -16.66 2.66 16.03
N PRO A 101 -16.02 1.99 17.01
CA PRO A 101 -14.60 2.16 17.26
C PRO A 101 -13.71 1.63 16.12
N SER A 102 -14.18 0.64 15.36
CA SER A 102 -13.45 0.06 14.23
C SER A 102 -13.11 1.10 13.15
N VAL A 103 -13.97 2.13 12.98
CA VAL A 103 -13.77 3.21 11.98
C VAL A 103 -12.53 4.06 12.31
N LYS A 104 -12.08 4.05 13.56
CA LYS A 104 -10.88 4.76 14.04
C LYS A 104 -9.65 3.87 14.09
N GLU A 105 -9.81 2.56 13.93
CA GLU A 105 -8.73 1.59 14.07
C GLU A 105 -7.80 1.65 12.85
N VAL A 106 -6.49 1.59 13.11
CA VAL A 106 -5.48 1.44 12.07
C VAL A 106 -4.74 0.12 12.34
N ARG A 107 -4.83 -0.83 11.41
CA ARG A 107 -4.24 -2.17 11.56
C ARG A 107 -2.88 -2.25 10.84
N ASP A 108 -2.09 -3.28 11.16
CA ASP A 108 -0.79 -3.53 10.52
C ASP A 108 -0.80 -4.86 9.77
N GLN A 109 -0.63 -4.80 8.45
CA GLN A 109 -0.49 -5.98 7.57
C GLN A 109 0.85 -6.73 7.76
N GLY A 110 1.76 -6.18 8.55
CA GLY A 110 3.08 -6.72 8.83
C GLY A 110 3.95 -6.80 7.57
N SER A 111 4.71 -7.89 7.45
CA SER A 111 5.54 -8.16 6.27
C SER A 111 4.81 -8.91 5.15
N CYS A 112 3.48 -8.91 5.15
CA CYS A 112 2.66 -9.60 4.15
C CYS A 112 2.03 -8.60 3.17
N GLY A 113 1.81 -9.04 1.92
CA GLY A 113 1.00 -8.32 0.94
C GLY A 113 -0.50 -8.58 1.14
N SER A 114 -1.00 -8.39 2.36
CA SER A 114 -2.39 -8.67 2.73
C SER A 114 -3.29 -7.43 2.71
N CYS A 115 -2.82 -6.29 2.19
CA CYS A 115 -3.58 -5.03 2.14
C CYS A 115 -4.97 -5.17 1.48
N TRP A 116 -5.12 -6.07 0.50
CA TRP A 116 -6.39 -6.34 -0.17
C TRP A 116 -7.42 -6.98 0.78
N ALA A 117 -6.97 -7.85 1.68
CA ALA A 117 -7.81 -8.45 2.71
C ALA A 117 -8.09 -7.45 3.82
N PHE A 118 -7.06 -6.73 4.29
CA PHE A 118 -7.18 -5.70 5.32
C PHE A 118 -8.21 -4.63 4.96
N GLY A 119 -8.10 -4.00 3.79
CA GLY A 119 -9.06 -2.98 3.36
C GLY A 119 -10.49 -3.51 3.22
N ALA A 120 -10.66 -4.80 2.87
CA ALA A 120 -11.97 -5.43 2.82
C ALA A 120 -12.55 -5.65 4.23
N VAL A 121 -11.78 -6.26 5.14
CA VAL A 121 -12.28 -6.64 6.46
C VAL A 121 -12.39 -5.47 7.43
N GLU A 122 -11.58 -4.42 7.26
CA GLU A 122 -11.73 -3.13 7.97
C GLU A 122 -13.10 -2.52 7.60
N ALA A 123 -13.39 -2.37 6.30
CA ALA A 123 -14.67 -1.85 5.84
C ALA A 123 -15.87 -2.74 6.22
N MET A 124 -15.72 -4.08 6.22
CA MET A 124 -16.77 -4.99 6.68
C MET A 124 -17.07 -4.82 8.18
N SER A 125 -16.03 -4.69 9.01
CA SER A 125 -16.16 -4.46 10.45
C SER A 125 -16.93 -3.15 10.71
N ASP A 126 -16.56 -2.08 9.99
CA ASP A 126 -17.22 -0.79 10.06
C ASP A 126 -18.68 -0.86 9.66
N ARG A 127 -18.98 -1.48 8.50
CA ARG A 127 -20.34 -1.60 7.98
C ARG A 127 -21.26 -2.40 8.90
N ILE A 128 -20.75 -3.44 9.56
CA ILE A 128 -21.52 -4.20 10.56
C ILE A 128 -21.90 -3.31 11.75
N CYS A 129 -20.95 -2.52 12.26
CA CYS A 129 -21.23 -1.59 13.34
C CYS A 129 -22.22 -0.49 12.93
N ILE A 130 -21.99 0.14 11.78
CA ILE A 130 -22.84 1.23 11.26
C ILE A 130 -24.26 0.74 11.02
N ALA A 131 -24.43 -0.38 10.32
CA ALA A 131 -25.75 -0.94 10.01
C ALA A 131 -26.50 -1.39 11.28
N SER A 132 -25.78 -1.85 12.29
CA SER A 132 -26.35 -2.24 13.59
C SER A 132 -26.51 -1.08 14.57
N LYS A 133 -26.23 0.16 14.14
CA LYS A 133 -26.27 1.37 14.98
C LYS A 133 -25.43 1.24 16.25
N GLY A 134 -24.27 0.60 16.17
CA GLY A 134 -23.35 0.39 17.29
C GLY A 134 -23.66 -0.83 18.17
N SER A 135 -24.72 -1.58 17.91
CA SER A 135 -25.07 -2.75 18.73
C SER A 135 -24.20 -3.99 18.47
N LYS A 136 -23.53 -4.06 17.31
CA LYS A 136 -22.59 -5.14 16.96
C LYS A 136 -21.24 -4.55 16.58
N ILE A 137 -20.24 -4.79 17.43
CA ILE A 137 -18.86 -4.40 17.20
C ILE A 137 -18.05 -5.68 17.04
N VAL A 138 -17.47 -5.89 15.87
CA VAL A 138 -16.71 -7.08 15.52
C VAL A 138 -15.45 -6.69 14.77
N HIS A 139 -14.41 -7.50 14.87
CA HIS A 139 -13.24 -7.41 14.01
C HIS A 139 -13.26 -8.61 13.08
N ILE A 140 -13.55 -8.37 11.81
CA ILE A 140 -13.48 -9.42 10.79
C ILE A 140 -12.00 -9.80 10.60
N SER A 141 -11.73 -11.11 10.57
CA SER A 141 -10.37 -11.64 10.43
C SER A 141 -9.83 -11.34 9.03
N ALA A 142 -8.67 -10.69 8.99
CA ALA A 142 -7.91 -10.45 7.76
C ALA A 142 -7.16 -11.70 7.30
#